data_AF-A0A9N9B143-F1
#
_entry.id   AF-A0A9N9B143-F1
#
_cell.length_a   1.000
_cell.length_b   1.000
_cell.length_c   1.000
_cell.angle_alpha   90.00
_cell.angle_beta   90.00
_cell.angle_gamma   90.00
#
_symmetry.space_group_name_H-M   'P 1'
#
loop_
_entity.id
_entity.type
_entity.pdbx_description
1 polymer ?
#
loop_
_entity_poly.entity_id
_entity_poly.type
_entity_poly.pdbx_seq_one_letter_code
_entity_poly.pdbx_strand_id
1 'polypeptide(L)'
;MSDDVHMEIKASGTSSNTDLTIPGHLPGDIKRWSPTAVLQFLQANKEYYFLDDEEIKIVKRNKVAGAALLQLTKKDLERWQVPGGSAIMVTNLVEKLKENKGLVKHVIPGKIDISVSLREAFSIPLQILPSAMSLKDLATTPFATKIPIESICYKNWKGIIGDRVDDYFIDGDANRTSGWSLSYKCQAALEQNCSGSENALLSRYDHLVHDIWCELSKNLPFSFVINRNVTDNSGATVKNTRPDVVAWLNGVLIFKAEEKQFASDKAEAEQELLDKMEFWNRATYGRVPYILSYAAAENLVQFFAITKDMNKIDVSDVYDLQRFPGEFMTLVSSLNLFRIIVTLKSYLPERSAMPMYKEMRRKNNTVVTLLSDTTVLKEIRKFDEYIDFDTLKEVYETINSSPFCVYSIEGPKLGKKRKISDTGTHYSVVLTPVCYHRRPKNENELRIAITAVLKGLNQLHSRGLVHRDIRWDNILAYENRWLLADYEHAGRCEKKPLFLLDNWAPSASNGYDKRCDLYLVGRLFDDMRFELPTEARKIAKLLKNQELQNCDDALNHEWFRSVGNA
;
A
#
# COMPACT_ATOMS: atom_id res chain seq x y z
N MET A 1 -6.84 -67.33 33.42
CA MET A 1 -5.57 -67.66 32.74
C MET A 1 -5.75 -67.29 31.29
N SER A 2 -4.75 -66.57 30.74
CA SER A 2 -4.60 -66.03 29.38
C SER A 2 -5.63 -65.00 28.90
N ASP A 3 -5.24 -63.72 28.97
CA ASP A 3 -5.65 -62.69 28.01
C ASP A 3 -4.39 -62.28 27.23
N ASP A 4 -4.43 -62.47 25.91
CA ASP A 4 -3.34 -62.19 24.97
C ASP A 4 -3.23 -60.69 24.66
N VAL A 5 -1.99 -60.22 24.64
CA VAL A 5 -1.58 -58.82 24.49
C VAL A 5 -1.49 -58.45 23.01
N HIS A 6 -2.33 -57.50 22.57
CA HIS A 6 -2.09 -56.74 21.35
C HIS A 6 -1.02 -55.66 21.62
N MET A 7 0.16 -55.81 21.01
CA MET A 7 1.16 -54.74 20.89
C MET A 7 0.89 -53.92 19.61
N GLU A 8 0.34 -52.72 19.79
CA GLU A 8 0.37 -51.65 18.79
C GLU A 8 1.77 -51.03 18.73
N ILE A 9 2.43 -51.15 17.58
CA ILE A 9 3.63 -50.38 17.26
C ILE A 9 3.19 -48.98 16.82
N LYS A 10 3.29 -48.00 17.72
CA LYS A 10 3.25 -46.58 17.36
C LYS A 10 4.60 -46.18 16.75
N ALA A 11 4.63 -46.03 15.42
CA ALA A 11 5.70 -45.29 14.75
C ALA A 11 5.44 -43.79 14.91
N SER A 12 6.10 -43.16 15.90
CA SER A 12 6.14 -41.71 16.09
C SER A 12 7.52 -41.19 15.69
N GLY A 13 7.57 -40.22 14.77
CA GLY A 13 8.79 -39.46 14.50
C GLY A 13 8.94 -38.99 13.05
N THR A 14 8.06 -38.12 12.58
CA THR A 14 8.33 -37.29 11.39
C THR A 14 9.31 -36.19 11.80
N SER A 15 10.59 -36.40 11.55
CA SER A 15 11.63 -35.36 11.68
C SER A 15 11.44 -34.30 10.58
N SER A 16 10.88 -33.14 10.93
CA SER A 16 10.90 -31.94 10.07
C SER A 16 12.33 -31.41 9.99
N ASN A 17 12.99 -31.69 8.87
CA ASN A 17 14.37 -31.29 8.61
C ASN A 17 14.41 -29.89 7.99
N THR A 18 14.20 -28.84 8.80
CA THR A 18 14.47 -27.45 8.41
C THR A 18 15.55 -26.89 9.31
N ASP A 19 16.71 -26.55 8.74
CA ASP A 19 17.91 -26.13 9.43
C ASP A 19 17.89 -24.66 9.89
N LEU A 20 16.79 -23.93 9.69
CA LEU A 20 16.63 -22.53 10.12
C LEU A 20 15.15 -22.14 10.25
N THR A 21 14.76 -21.56 11.38
CA THR A 21 13.42 -21.05 11.66
C THR A 21 13.47 -19.56 12.03
N ILE A 22 12.79 -18.70 11.27
CA ILE A 22 12.66 -17.26 11.61
C ILE A 22 11.19 -17.00 11.98
N PRO A 23 10.88 -16.62 13.24
CA PRO A 23 9.50 -16.33 13.62
C PRO A 23 8.90 -15.20 12.77
N GLY A 24 7.72 -15.45 12.19
CA GLY A 24 7.10 -14.56 11.19
C GLY A 24 6.72 -13.16 11.71
N HIS A 25 6.65 -12.97 13.03
CA HIS A 25 6.39 -11.66 13.65
C HIS A 25 7.65 -10.78 13.80
N LEU A 26 8.85 -11.29 13.49
CA LEU A 26 10.08 -10.52 13.58
C LEU A 26 10.25 -9.56 12.38
N PRO A 27 10.88 -8.38 12.56
CA PRO A 27 11.14 -7.46 11.45
C PRO A 27 11.95 -8.11 10.32
N GLY A 28 11.65 -7.79 9.06
CA GLY A 28 12.40 -8.34 7.92
C GLY A 28 13.88 -7.93 7.87
N ASP A 29 14.20 -6.72 8.32
CA ASP A 29 15.58 -6.24 8.45
C ASP A 29 16.18 -6.64 9.79
N ILE A 30 17.13 -7.60 9.77
CA ILE A 30 17.81 -8.09 10.97
C ILE A 30 18.46 -6.95 11.74
N LYS A 31 18.99 -5.91 11.08
CA LYS A 31 19.68 -4.81 11.77
C LYS A 31 18.75 -4.05 12.74
N ARG A 32 17.43 -4.17 12.56
CA ARG A 32 16.40 -3.56 13.42
C ARG A 32 15.92 -4.47 14.55
N TRP A 33 16.44 -5.70 14.65
CA TRP A 33 16.02 -6.61 15.70
C TRP A 33 16.44 -6.09 17.07
N SER A 34 15.46 -5.96 17.97
CA SER A 34 15.71 -5.73 19.39
C SER A 34 16.35 -6.97 20.04
N PRO A 35 16.96 -6.85 21.22
CA PRO A 35 17.44 -8.01 21.97
C PRO A 35 16.34 -9.05 22.24
N THR A 36 15.08 -8.61 22.37
CA THR A 36 13.92 -9.50 22.50
C THR A 36 13.65 -10.28 21.21
N ALA A 37 13.80 -9.64 20.04
CA ALA A 37 13.66 -10.32 18.75
C ALA A 37 14.76 -11.37 18.55
N VAL A 38 16.01 -11.05 18.92
CA VAL A 38 17.13 -12.00 18.90
C VAL A 38 16.86 -13.21 19.80
N LEU A 39 16.30 -12.99 21.00
CA LEU A 39 15.91 -14.07 21.90
C LEU A 39 14.88 -15.01 21.27
N GLN A 40 13.82 -14.45 20.69
CA GLN A 40 12.75 -15.22 20.06
C GLN A 40 13.27 -16.05 18.89
N PHE A 41 14.22 -15.50 18.13
CA PHE A 41 14.92 -16.23 17.07
C PHE A 41 15.72 -17.41 17.62
N LEU A 42 16.56 -17.20 18.65
CA LEU A 42 17.34 -18.30 19.23
C LEU A 42 16.43 -19.39 19.85
N GLN A 43 15.35 -18.99 20.51
CA GLN A 43 14.36 -19.91 21.07
C GLN A 43 13.68 -20.77 20.01
N ALA A 44 13.34 -20.18 18.87
CA ALA A 44 12.70 -20.90 17.76
C ALA A 44 13.62 -21.95 17.10
N ASN A 45 14.94 -21.87 17.31
CA ASN A 45 15.92 -22.78 16.71
C ASN A 45 16.58 -23.72 17.74
N LYS A 46 16.20 -23.63 19.02
CA LYS A 46 16.95 -24.24 20.11
C LYS A 46 17.01 -25.77 20.05
N GLU A 47 15.95 -26.41 19.56
CA GLU A 47 15.87 -27.87 19.48
C GLU A 47 16.83 -28.43 18.40
N TYR A 48 16.84 -27.81 17.21
CA TYR A 48 17.71 -28.25 16.11
C TYR A 48 19.19 -27.94 16.36
N TYR A 49 19.47 -26.81 17.02
CA TYR A 49 20.84 -26.35 17.30
C TYR A 49 21.35 -26.76 18.69
N PHE A 50 20.62 -27.61 19.41
CA PHE A 50 20.99 -28.11 20.74
C PHE A 50 21.37 -27.00 21.72
N LEU A 51 20.57 -25.92 21.74
CA LEU A 51 20.75 -24.79 22.66
C LEU A 51 19.85 -24.94 23.87
N ASP A 52 20.37 -24.63 25.06
CA ASP A 52 19.58 -24.62 26.28
C ASP A 52 19.05 -23.21 26.65
N ASP A 53 18.06 -23.16 27.54
CA ASP A 53 17.43 -21.90 27.94
C ASP A 53 18.37 -21.01 28.78
N GLU A 54 19.40 -21.55 29.43
CA GLU A 54 20.39 -20.77 30.19
C GLU A 54 21.43 -20.11 29.28
N GLU A 55 21.87 -20.80 28.23
CA GLU A 55 22.75 -20.31 27.17
C GLU A 55 22.08 -19.17 26.38
N ILE A 56 20.80 -19.34 26.04
CA ILE A 56 20.01 -18.28 25.41
C ILE A 56 19.87 -17.06 26.35
N LYS A 57 19.72 -17.29 27.67
CA LYS A 57 19.73 -16.21 28.67
C LYS A 57 21.07 -15.50 28.74
N ILE A 58 22.20 -16.16 28.51
CA ILE A 58 23.53 -15.52 28.44
C ILE A 58 23.57 -14.51 27.28
N VAL A 59 23.08 -14.88 26.09
CA VAL A 59 22.98 -13.95 24.94
C VAL A 59 22.06 -12.76 25.25
N LYS A 60 20.94 -13.03 25.94
CA LYS A 60 20.01 -11.98 26.42
C LYS A 60 20.66 -11.02 27.40
N ARG A 61 21.41 -11.53 28.38
CA ARG A 61 22.10 -10.72 29.42
C ARG A 61 23.12 -9.76 28.80
N ASN A 62 23.75 -10.17 27.69
CA ASN A 62 24.67 -9.34 26.92
C ASN A 62 23.97 -8.35 25.96
N LYS A 63 22.63 -8.26 25.99
CA LYS A 63 21.82 -7.31 25.20
C LYS A 63 22.14 -7.33 23.70
N VAL A 64 22.41 -8.50 23.14
CA VAL A 64 22.74 -8.65 21.71
C VAL A 64 21.52 -8.28 20.87
N ALA A 65 21.63 -7.18 20.13
CA ALA A 65 20.65 -6.73 19.12
C ALA A 65 21.08 -7.20 17.72
N GLY A 66 20.21 -7.10 16.72
CA GLY A 66 20.43 -7.77 15.43
C GLY A 66 21.70 -7.36 14.68
N ALA A 67 22.12 -6.08 14.74
CA ALA A 67 23.40 -5.67 14.16
C ALA A 67 24.62 -6.33 14.84
N ALA A 68 24.54 -6.55 16.15
CA ALA A 68 25.58 -7.25 16.93
C ALA A 68 25.50 -8.76 16.72
N LEU A 69 24.29 -9.33 16.58
CA LEU A 69 24.07 -10.73 16.25
C LEU A 69 24.79 -11.10 14.95
N LEU A 70 24.71 -10.25 13.92
CA LEU A 70 25.37 -10.49 12.63
C LEU A 70 26.91 -10.44 12.70
N GLN A 71 27.49 -9.87 13.75
CA GLN A 71 28.94 -9.79 13.94
C GLN A 71 29.43 -10.76 15.02
N LEU A 72 28.51 -11.53 15.61
CA LEU A 72 28.78 -12.37 16.76
C LEU A 72 29.76 -13.49 16.39
N THR A 73 30.84 -13.61 17.14
CA THR A 73 31.84 -14.66 16.92
C THR A 73 31.77 -15.73 18.01
N LYS A 74 32.28 -16.92 17.70
CA LYS A 74 32.48 -17.98 18.68
C LYS A 74 33.26 -17.49 19.92
N LYS A 75 34.29 -16.67 19.72
CA LYS A 75 35.10 -16.11 20.82
C LYS A 75 34.30 -15.18 21.74
N ASP A 76 33.36 -14.42 21.19
CA ASP A 76 32.48 -13.56 21.99
C ASP A 76 31.57 -14.40 22.89
N LEU A 77 31.00 -15.48 22.33
CA LEU A 77 30.14 -16.42 23.06
C LEU A 77 30.90 -17.17 24.16
N GLU A 78 32.08 -17.70 23.87
CA GLU A 78 32.93 -18.38 24.86
C GLU A 78 33.38 -17.42 25.97
N ARG A 79 33.67 -16.16 25.63
CA ARG A 79 33.97 -15.11 26.62
C ARG A 79 32.80 -14.85 27.57
N TRP A 80 31.56 -15.06 27.11
CA TRP A 80 30.35 -14.95 27.93
C TRP A 80 30.00 -16.25 28.66
N GLN A 81 30.90 -17.24 28.66
CA GLN A 81 30.73 -18.56 29.28
C GLN A 81 29.67 -19.43 28.61
N VAL A 82 29.37 -19.20 27.32
CA VAL A 82 28.60 -20.16 26.52
C VAL A 82 29.52 -21.37 26.22
N PRO A 83 29.08 -22.62 26.47
CA PRO A 83 29.86 -23.82 26.15
C PRO A 83 30.31 -23.84 24.69
N GLY A 84 31.53 -24.33 24.43
CA GLY A 84 32.14 -24.26 23.10
C GLY A 84 31.33 -24.94 21.99
N GLY A 85 30.57 -26.01 22.31
CA GLY A 85 29.65 -26.66 21.38
C GLY A 85 28.48 -25.74 20.99
N SER A 86 27.79 -25.17 21.98
CA SER A 86 26.68 -24.24 21.79
C SER A 86 27.13 -22.94 21.12
N ALA A 87 28.35 -22.47 21.41
CA ALA A 87 28.97 -21.33 20.74
C ALA A 87 29.18 -21.57 19.23
N ILE A 88 29.59 -22.78 18.85
CA ILE A 88 29.68 -23.20 17.43
C ILE A 88 28.27 -23.20 16.82
N MET A 89 27.28 -23.78 17.49
CA MET A 89 25.91 -23.89 16.97
C MET A 89 25.25 -22.54 16.78
N VAL A 90 25.39 -21.60 17.72
CA VAL A 90 24.89 -20.22 17.56
C VAL A 90 25.59 -19.52 16.39
N THR A 91 26.90 -19.73 16.21
CA THR A 91 27.63 -19.14 15.08
C THR A 91 27.14 -19.71 13.74
N ASN A 92 26.94 -21.03 13.66
CA ASN A 92 26.40 -21.69 12.46
C ASN A 92 24.97 -21.21 12.15
N LEU A 93 24.12 -21.09 13.17
CA LEU A 93 22.76 -20.55 13.06
C LEU A 93 22.77 -19.11 12.53
N VAL A 94 23.71 -18.28 13.01
CA VAL A 94 23.88 -16.91 12.53
C VAL A 94 24.38 -16.88 11.08
N GLU A 95 25.28 -17.77 10.68
CA GLU A 95 25.68 -17.90 9.27
C GLU A 95 24.51 -18.33 8.39
N LYS A 96 23.73 -19.32 8.80
CA LYS A 96 22.50 -19.72 8.10
C LYS A 96 21.49 -18.58 7.97
N LEU A 97 21.34 -17.77 9.02
CA LEU A 97 20.52 -16.56 8.99
C LEU A 97 21.06 -15.53 7.98
N LYS A 98 22.38 -15.34 7.91
CA LYS A 98 23.00 -14.45 6.92
C LYS A 98 22.86 -14.99 5.49
N GLU A 99 23.00 -16.30 5.28
CA GLU A 99 22.75 -16.97 3.99
C GLU A 99 21.30 -16.74 3.55
N ASN A 100 20.34 -17.03 4.43
CA ASN A 100 18.90 -16.82 4.19
C ASN A 100 18.55 -15.37 3.82
N LYS A 101 19.23 -14.39 4.42
CA LYS A 101 19.04 -12.98 4.12
C LYS A 101 19.95 -12.43 3.02
N GLY A 102 20.76 -13.27 2.37
CA GLY A 102 21.69 -12.85 1.32
C GLY A 102 22.75 -11.85 1.81
N LEU A 103 23.10 -11.89 3.10
CA LEU A 103 24.09 -11.02 3.73
C LEU A 103 25.52 -11.57 3.63
N VAL A 104 25.69 -12.89 3.42
CA VAL A 104 27.00 -13.48 3.12
C VAL A 104 27.22 -13.48 1.62
N LYS A 105 28.36 -12.94 1.19
CA LYS A 105 28.91 -13.32 -0.09
C LYS A 105 29.62 -14.69 0.05
N HIS A 106 28.96 -15.83 -0.17
CA HIS A 106 29.62 -17.08 -0.58
C HIS A 106 30.51 -16.87 -1.80
N VAL A 107 31.74 -16.40 -1.59
CA VAL A 107 32.77 -16.52 -2.61
C VAL A 107 33.07 -18.00 -2.69
N ILE A 108 32.29 -18.75 -3.48
CA ILE A 108 32.67 -20.09 -3.89
C ILE A 108 33.91 -19.88 -4.77
N PRO A 109 35.10 -20.31 -4.33
CA PRO A 109 36.33 -20.01 -5.04
C PRO A 109 36.21 -20.49 -6.49
N GLY A 110 36.31 -19.57 -7.45
CA GLY A 110 36.30 -19.88 -8.88
C GLY A 110 34.98 -19.68 -9.63
N LYS A 111 33.89 -19.19 -8.99
CA LYS A 111 32.67 -18.77 -9.72
C LYS A 111 32.69 -17.30 -10.12
N ILE A 112 32.18 -17.01 -11.32
CA ILE A 112 31.95 -15.66 -11.86
C ILE A 112 30.61 -15.13 -11.33
N ASP A 113 30.63 -13.96 -10.68
CA ASP A 113 29.44 -13.22 -10.26
C ASP A 113 28.81 -12.50 -11.46
N ILE A 114 27.59 -12.90 -11.82
CA ILE A 114 26.79 -12.27 -12.89
C ILE A 114 25.54 -11.55 -12.35
N SER A 115 25.48 -11.28 -11.04
CA SER A 115 24.30 -10.70 -10.38
C SER A 115 23.89 -9.33 -10.92
N VAL A 116 24.86 -8.51 -11.32
CA VAL A 116 24.61 -7.20 -11.96
C VAL A 116 23.94 -7.41 -13.32
N SER A 117 24.55 -8.21 -14.19
CA SER A 117 24.02 -8.50 -15.54
C SER A 117 22.65 -9.17 -15.50
N LEU A 118 22.39 -10.05 -14.53
CA LEU A 118 21.06 -10.64 -14.33
C LEU A 118 20.03 -9.60 -13.96
N ARG A 119 20.30 -8.77 -12.95
CA ARG A 119 19.36 -7.72 -12.54
C ARG A 119 19.12 -6.71 -13.67
N GLU A 120 20.15 -6.36 -14.43
CA GLU A 120 20.02 -5.54 -15.64
C GLU A 120 19.12 -6.20 -16.68
N ALA A 121 19.33 -7.49 -16.99
CA ALA A 121 18.53 -8.21 -17.98
C ALA A 121 17.03 -8.22 -17.65
N PHE A 122 16.67 -8.34 -16.36
CA PHE A 122 15.27 -8.26 -15.91
C PHE A 122 14.74 -6.82 -15.73
N SER A 123 15.62 -5.83 -15.72
CA SER A 123 15.27 -4.40 -15.58
C SER A 123 15.24 -3.64 -16.91
N ILE A 124 15.59 -4.29 -18.03
CA ILE A 124 15.47 -3.71 -19.37
C ILE A 124 14.02 -3.80 -19.84
N PRO A 125 13.37 -2.67 -20.20
CA PRO A 125 12.04 -2.67 -20.79
C PRO A 125 12.00 -3.53 -22.06
N LEU A 126 10.88 -4.22 -22.27
CA LEU A 126 10.60 -4.88 -23.54
C LEU A 126 10.55 -3.82 -24.66
N GLN A 127 10.97 -4.21 -25.87
CA GLN A 127 10.94 -3.31 -27.03
C GLN A 127 9.52 -2.79 -27.31
N ILE A 128 8.52 -3.65 -27.12
CA ILE A 128 7.11 -3.35 -27.29
C ILE A 128 6.37 -3.87 -26.05
N LEU A 129 5.47 -3.06 -25.51
CA LEU A 129 4.56 -3.51 -24.46
C LEU A 129 3.57 -4.54 -25.05
N PRO A 130 3.49 -5.76 -24.51
CA PRO A 130 2.60 -6.80 -25.03
C PRO A 130 1.14 -6.36 -24.93
N SER A 131 0.31 -6.78 -25.88
CA SER A 131 -1.14 -6.64 -25.77
C SER A 131 -1.66 -7.59 -24.70
N ALA A 132 -2.84 -7.30 -24.13
CA ALA A 132 -3.45 -8.15 -23.10
C ALA A 132 -3.59 -9.61 -23.56
N MET A 133 -3.92 -9.84 -24.84
CA MET A 133 -4.06 -11.19 -25.42
C MET A 133 -2.74 -11.96 -25.54
N SER A 134 -1.60 -11.26 -25.65
CA SER A 134 -0.27 -11.88 -25.76
C SER A 134 0.42 -12.12 -24.41
N LEU A 135 -0.21 -11.71 -23.30
CA LEU A 135 0.40 -11.80 -21.97
C LEU A 135 0.65 -13.24 -21.54
N LYS A 136 -0.26 -14.17 -21.89
CA LYS A 136 -0.12 -15.59 -21.53
C LYS A 136 1.13 -16.24 -22.14
N ASP A 137 1.40 -15.93 -23.40
CA ASP A 137 2.61 -16.40 -24.10
C ASP A 137 3.87 -15.81 -23.46
N LEU A 138 3.84 -14.52 -23.09
CA LEU A 138 4.98 -13.86 -22.49
C LEU A 138 5.29 -14.35 -21.07
N ALA A 139 4.26 -14.68 -20.27
CA ALA A 139 4.43 -15.18 -18.91
C ALA A 139 5.30 -16.45 -18.86
N THR A 140 5.27 -17.26 -19.92
CA THR A 140 6.00 -18.52 -20.02
C THR A 140 7.13 -18.49 -21.05
N THR A 141 7.55 -17.31 -21.50
CA THR A 141 8.66 -17.18 -22.45
C THR A 141 10.01 -17.46 -21.79
N PRO A 142 10.93 -18.21 -22.45
CA PRO A 142 12.28 -18.45 -21.96
C PRO A 142 13.04 -17.16 -21.60
N PHE A 143 13.90 -17.22 -20.57
CA PHE A 143 14.72 -16.09 -20.19
C PHE A 143 15.87 -15.88 -21.17
N ALA A 144 16.04 -14.63 -21.63
CA ALA A 144 17.19 -14.26 -22.47
C ALA A 144 18.52 -14.43 -21.71
N THR A 145 18.52 -14.14 -20.40
CA THR A 145 19.65 -14.41 -19.50
C THR A 145 19.19 -15.42 -18.45
N LYS A 146 19.76 -16.62 -18.50
CA LYS A 146 19.40 -17.73 -17.62
C LYS A 146 19.94 -17.50 -16.22
N ILE A 147 19.16 -17.88 -15.21
CA ILE A 147 19.55 -17.73 -13.81
C ILE A 147 20.41 -18.93 -13.40
N PRO A 148 21.66 -18.76 -12.96
CA PRO A 148 22.48 -19.86 -12.48
C PRO A 148 21.99 -20.32 -11.12
N ILE A 149 21.83 -21.61 -10.93
CA ILE A 149 21.41 -22.26 -9.67
C ILE A 149 22.38 -23.39 -9.33
N GLU A 150 22.32 -23.93 -8.12
CA GLU A 150 23.19 -25.03 -7.72
C GLU A 150 22.93 -26.30 -8.55
N SER A 151 24.00 -27.06 -8.79
CA SER A 151 24.00 -28.31 -9.55
C SER A 151 22.95 -29.30 -9.04
N ILE A 152 22.77 -29.36 -7.71
CA ILE A 152 21.81 -30.26 -7.08
C ILE A 152 20.37 -29.88 -7.46
N CYS A 153 20.02 -28.59 -7.33
CA CYS A 153 18.70 -28.06 -7.69
C CYS A 153 18.45 -28.24 -9.19
N TYR A 154 19.43 -27.84 -10.02
CA TYR A 154 19.34 -27.92 -11.48
C TYR A 154 19.08 -29.35 -11.95
N LYS A 155 19.86 -30.32 -11.47
CA LYS A 155 19.70 -31.73 -11.84
C LYS A 155 18.38 -32.31 -11.34
N ASN A 156 17.97 -31.95 -10.12
CA ASN A 156 16.69 -32.39 -9.56
C ASN A 156 15.52 -31.87 -10.42
N TRP A 157 15.49 -30.57 -10.72
CA TRP A 157 14.43 -29.99 -11.55
C TRP A 157 14.46 -30.55 -12.97
N LYS A 158 15.65 -30.74 -13.55
CA LYS A 158 15.81 -31.32 -14.88
C LYS A 158 15.34 -32.77 -14.93
N GLY A 159 15.50 -33.52 -13.84
CA GLY A 159 14.93 -34.86 -13.70
C GLY A 159 13.39 -34.89 -13.69
N ILE A 160 12.73 -33.79 -13.29
CA ILE A 160 11.28 -33.72 -13.16
C ILE A 160 10.62 -33.08 -14.40
N ILE A 161 11.16 -31.97 -14.92
CA ILE A 161 10.59 -31.23 -16.08
C ILE A 161 11.42 -31.31 -17.36
N GLY A 162 12.48 -32.12 -17.37
CA GLY A 162 13.33 -32.31 -18.54
C GLY A 162 14.08 -31.04 -18.93
N ASP A 163 14.35 -30.91 -20.24
CA ASP A 163 15.12 -29.79 -20.80
C ASP A 163 14.44 -28.44 -20.67
N ARG A 164 13.17 -28.39 -20.23
CA ARG A 164 12.46 -27.13 -19.96
C ARG A 164 13.15 -26.30 -18.86
N VAL A 165 13.97 -26.89 -17.99
CA VAL A 165 14.80 -26.11 -17.05
C VAL A 165 15.75 -25.16 -17.81
N ASP A 166 16.27 -25.59 -18.95
CA ASP A 166 17.28 -24.86 -19.74
C ASP A 166 16.71 -23.58 -20.38
N ASP A 167 15.38 -23.49 -20.44
CA ASP A 167 14.66 -22.28 -20.86
C ASP A 167 14.80 -21.13 -19.85
N TYR A 168 15.14 -21.42 -18.59
CA TYR A 168 15.12 -20.43 -17.51
C TYR A 168 16.38 -20.41 -16.66
N PHE A 169 16.98 -21.57 -16.42
CA PHE A 169 18.08 -21.75 -15.49
C PHE A 169 19.30 -22.42 -16.15
N ILE A 170 20.46 -22.24 -15.55
CA ILE A 170 21.70 -22.96 -15.91
C ILE A 170 22.32 -23.56 -14.65
N ASP A 171 23.07 -24.66 -14.83
CA ASP A 171 23.88 -25.25 -13.77
C ASP A 171 25.06 -24.31 -13.42
N GLY A 172 24.91 -23.53 -12.36
CA GLY A 172 25.88 -22.52 -11.94
C GLY A 172 27.16 -23.14 -11.37
N ASP A 173 27.13 -24.38 -10.88
CA ASP A 173 28.35 -25.08 -10.46
C ASP A 173 29.14 -25.56 -11.67
N ALA A 174 28.48 -26.21 -12.62
CA ALA A 174 29.13 -26.69 -13.84
C ALA A 174 29.69 -25.54 -14.69
N ASN A 175 28.95 -24.44 -14.80
CA ASN A 175 29.35 -23.26 -15.57
C ASN A 175 30.25 -22.29 -14.79
N ARG A 176 30.51 -22.58 -13.50
CA ARG A 176 31.22 -21.68 -12.59
C ARG A 176 30.64 -20.26 -12.59
N THR A 177 29.32 -20.13 -12.49
CA THR A 177 28.59 -18.85 -12.45
C THR A 177 27.64 -18.77 -11.26
N SER A 178 27.42 -17.55 -10.75
CA SER A 178 26.46 -17.28 -9.68
C SER A 178 25.74 -15.95 -9.89
N GLY A 179 24.42 -15.95 -9.66
CA GLY A 179 23.57 -14.77 -9.66
C GLY A 179 23.25 -14.27 -8.25
N TRP A 180 23.90 -14.87 -7.25
CA TRP A 180 23.86 -14.44 -5.86
C TRP A 180 22.44 -14.38 -5.29
N SER A 181 22.03 -13.20 -4.81
CA SER A 181 20.76 -13.03 -4.10
C SER A 181 19.56 -13.42 -4.95
N LEU A 182 19.59 -13.20 -6.27
CA LEU A 182 18.50 -13.61 -7.15
C LEU A 182 18.46 -15.14 -7.30
N SER A 183 19.61 -15.76 -7.58
CA SER A 183 19.74 -17.22 -7.67
C SER A 183 19.25 -17.92 -6.40
N TYR A 184 19.75 -17.47 -5.25
CA TYR A 184 19.39 -18.03 -3.95
C TYR A 184 17.89 -17.87 -3.67
N LYS A 185 17.31 -16.70 -3.94
CA LYS A 185 15.87 -16.49 -3.76
C LYS A 185 15.03 -17.38 -4.68
N CYS A 186 15.45 -17.58 -5.93
CA CYS A 186 14.77 -18.51 -6.84
C CYS A 186 14.82 -19.96 -6.33
N GLN A 187 15.96 -20.41 -5.80
CA GLN A 187 16.10 -21.75 -5.22
C GLN A 187 15.25 -21.89 -3.96
N ALA A 188 15.39 -20.96 -3.02
CA ALA A 188 14.64 -20.94 -1.77
C ALA A 188 13.12 -20.90 -1.99
N ALA A 189 12.64 -20.25 -3.07
CA ALA A 189 11.22 -20.22 -3.43
C ALA A 189 10.67 -21.58 -3.91
N LEU A 190 11.53 -22.45 -4.45
CA LEU A 190 11.15 -23.76 -4.99
C LEU A 190 11.47 -24.94 -4.07
N GLU A 191 12.08 -24.67 -2.91
CA GLU A 191 12.48 -25.67 -1.92
C GLU A 191 11.68 -25.57 -0.61
N GLN A 192 10.62 -24.75 -0.57
CA GLN A 192 9.83 -24.56 0.65
C GLN A 192 8.89 -25.73 0.94
N ASN A 193 9.03 -26.31 2.13
CA ASN A 193 8.04 -27.21 2.71
C ASN A 193 7.04 -26.41 3.55
N CYS A 194 6.05 -25.78 2.92
CA CYS A 194 4.99 -25.06 3.63
C CYS A 194 3.76 -25.94 3.83
N SER A 195 3.49 -26.40 5.06
CA SER A 195 2.26 -27.14 5.39
C SER A 195 1.28 -26.31 6.24
N GLY A 196 0.04 -26.18 5.75
CA GLY A 196 -1.20 -26.17 6.54
C GLY A 196 -1.60 -24.95 7.37
N SER A 197 -0.76 -23.92 7.54
CA SER A 197 -1.16 -22.67 8.22
C SER A 197 -1.29 -21.51 7.23
N GLU A 198 -2.22 -20.59 7.48
CA GLU A 198 -2.40 -19.36 6.68
C GLU A 198 -1.06 -18.60 6.52
N ASN A 199 -0.33 -18.38 7.62
CA ASN A 199 0.99 -17.74 7.58
C ASN A 199 2.01 -18.49 6.71
N ALA A 200 1.96 -19.81 6.65
CA ALA A 200 2.84 -20.59 5.78
C ALA A 200 2.47 -20.40 4.30
N LEU A 201 1.17 -20.28 3.98
CA LEU A 201 0.70 -19.96 2.63
C LEU A 201 1.15 -18.55 2.20
N LEU A 202 0.97 -17.54 3.06
CA LEU A 202 1.41 -16.16 2.78
C LEU A 202 2.93 -16.11 2.53
N SER A 203 3.71 -16.81 3.37
CA SER A 203 5.16 -16.93 3.17
C SER A 203 5.48 -17.54 1.81
N ARG A 204 4.78 -18.59 1.40
CA ARG A 204 5.00 -19.26 0.11
C ARG A 204 4.76 -18.31 -1.07
N TYR A 205 3.67 -17.56 -1.07
CA TYR A 205 3.38 -16.57 -2.11
C TYR A 205 4.42 -15.45 -2.13
N ASP A 206 4.85 -14.99 -0.95
CA ASP A 206 5.85 -13.94 -0.83
C ASP A 206 7.19 -14.35 -1.47
N HIS A 207 7.64 -15.59 -1.26
CA HIS A 207 8.88 -16.09 -1.86
C HIS A 207 8.81 -16.19 -3.39
N LEU A 208 7.64 -16.51 -3.95
CA LEU A 208 7.44 -16.67 -5.40
C LEU A 208 7.28 -15.33 -6.13
N VAL A 209 6.75 -14.29 -5.46
CA VAL A 209 6.42 -13.00 -6.08
C VAL A 209 7.11 -11.83 -5.37
N HIS A 210 6.69 -11.53 -4.14
CA HIS A 210 7.08 -10.33 -3.41
C HIS A 210 8.60 -10.19 -3.28
N ASP A 211 9.26 -11.24 -2.81
CA ASP A 211 10.69 -11.23 -2.48
C ASP A 211 11.58 -11.15 -3.72
N ILE A 212 11.17 -11.80 -4.80
CA ILE A 212 11.83 -11.75 -6.09
C ILE A 212 11.74 -10.34 -6.66
N TRP A 213 10.55 -9.74 -6.64
CA TRP A 213 10.34 -8.39 -7.14
C TRP A 213 11.07 -7.35 -6.31
N CYS A 214 11.12 -7.53 -4.98
CA CYS A 214 11.96 -6.72 -4.10
C CYS A 214 13.44 -6.78 -4.49
N GLU A 215 13.99 -7.97 -4.75
CA GLU A 215 15.39 -8.11 -5.17
C GLU A 215 15.65 -7.43 -6.52
N LEU A 216 14.79 -7.66 -7.51
CA LEU A 216 14.93 -7.05 -8.84
C LEU A 216 14.79 -5.53 -8.80
N SER A 217 13.91 -5.01 -7.95
CA SER A 217 13.63 -3.57 -7.85
C SER A 217 14.82 -2.73 -7.39
N LYS A 218 15.81 -3.33 -6.71
CA LYS A 218 16.99 -2.63 -6.18
C LYS A 218 17.83 -1.92 -7.25
N ASN A 219 17.73 -2.36 -8.51
CA ASN A 219 18.47 -1.81 -9.64
C ASN A 219 17.64 -0.88 -10.54
N LEU A 220 16.37 -0.62 -10.20
CA LEU A 220 15.53 0.24 -11.03
C LEU A 220 15.91 1.72 -10.85
N PRO A 221 16.02 2.51 -11.94
CA PRO A 221 16.28 3.94 -11.87
C PRO A 221 15.04 4.76 -11.49
N PHE A 222 13.95 4.10 -11.10
CA PHE A 222 12.65 4.69 -10.77
C PHE A 222 12.02 3.97 -9.57
N SER A 223 11.02 4.61 -8.98
CA SER A 223 10.38 4.11 -7.76
C SER A 223 9.50 2.91 -8.06
N PHE A 224 9.82 1.79 -7.43
CA PHE A 224 8.96 0.60 -7.37
C PHE A 224 8.74 0.25 -5.90
N VAL A 225 7.49 0.08 -5.51
CA VAL A 225 7.10 -0.28 -4.15
C VAL A 225 6.09 -1.40 -4.25
N ILE A 226 6.35 -2.53 -3.61
CA ILE A 226 5.37 -3.59 -3.39
C ILE A 226 5.11 -3.65 -1.89
N ASN A 227 3.84 -3.66 -1.49
CA ASN A 227 3.47 -3.74 -0.08
C ASN A 227 2.36 -4.76 0.09
N ARG A 228 2.54 -5.65 1.06
CA ARG A 228 1.47 -6.44 1.65
C ARG A 228 0.58 -5.57 2.54
N ASN A 229 -0.70 -5.91 2.63
CA ASN A 229 -1.64 -5.34 3.58
C ASN A 229 -1.41 -5.99 4.96
N VAL A 230 -0.25 -5.73 5.56
CA VAL A 230 0.07 -6.21 6.91
C VAL A 230 -0.85 -5.51 7.90
N THR A 231 -1.35 -6.23 8.90
CA THR A 231 -2.13 -5.73 10.03
C THR A 231 -1.38 -4.63 10.77
N ASP A 232 -1.51 -3.40 10.29
CA ASP A 232 -0.86 -2.25 10.92
C ASP A 232 -1.84 -1.11 11.08
N ASN A 233 -2.60 -1.16 12.18
CA ASN A 233 -3.30 -0.07 12.87
C ASN A 233 -4.14 0.95 12.06
N SER A 234 -4.23 0.92 10.73
CA SER A 234 -5.08 1.75 9.89
C SER A 234 -6.51 1.19 9.95
N GLY A 235 -7.49 2.07 10.09
CA GLY A 235 -8.86 1.71 10.48
C GLY A 235 -9.48 0.60 9.63
N ALA A 236 -10.42 -0.16 10.22
CA ALA A 236 -11.12 -1.29 9.62
C ALA A 236 -11.69 -1.02 8.21
N THR A 237 -11.94 0.25 7.86
CA THR A 237 -12.43 0.69 6.56
C THR A 237 -11.41 0.56 5.41
N VAL A 238 -10.10 0.76 5.66
CA VAL A 238 -9.05 0.53 4.62
C VAL A 238 -8.82 -0.96 4.42
N LYS A 239 -8.98 -1.76 5.49
CA LYS A 239 -8.79 -3.22 5.45
C LYS A 239 -9.78 -3.91 4.51
N ASN A 240 -11.05 -3.51 4.54
CA ASN A 240 -12.08 -4.11 3.68
C ASN A 240 -12.05 -3.62 2.22
N THR A 241 -11.24 -2.60 1.90
CA THR A 241 -11.24 -1.96 0.57
C THR A 241 -9.94 -2.12 -0.21
N ARG A 242 -8.83 -2.49 0.44
CA ARG A 242 -7.51 -2.65 -0.18
C ARG A 242 -7.18 -4.14 -0.45
N PRO A 243 -6.66 -4.50 -1.64
CA PRO A 243 -6.16 -5.85 -1.91
C PRO A 243 -4.99 -6.26 -1.00
N ASP A 244 -4.80 -7.57 -0.82
CA ASP A 244 -3.78 -8.15 0.07
C ASP A 244 -2.35 -7.76 -0.30
N VAL A 245 -2.06 -7.74 -1.60
CA VAL A 245 -0.76 -7.26 -2.11
C VAL A 245 -1.02 -6.23 -3.18
N VAL A 246 -0.26 -5.14 -3.17
CA VAL A 246 -0.32 -4.10 -4.19
C VAL A 246 1.08 -3.63 -4.52
N ALA A 247 1.32 -3.32 -5.80
CA ALA A 247 2.56 -2.70 -6.23
C ALA A 247 2.34 -1.43 -7.05
N TRP A 248 3.19 -0.44 -6.78
CA TRP A 248 3.19 0.85 -7.45
C TRP A 248 4.50 1.08 -8.19
N LEU A 249 4.37 1.66 -9.38
CA LEU A 249 5.46 2.12 -10.22
C LEU A 249 5.35 3.63 -10.35
N ASN A 250 6.32 4.38 -9.84
CA ASN A 250 6.28 5.84 -9.71
C ASN A 250 4.97 6.38 -9.10
N GLY A 251 4.42 5.64 -8.12
CA GLY A 251 3.18 5.99 -7.44
C GLY A 251 1.90 5.61 -8.20
N VAL A 252 1.98 4.97 -9.37
CA VAL A 252 0.81 4.45 -10.08
C VAL A 252 0.63 2.99 -9.73
N LEU A 253 -0.58 2.58 -9.33
CA LEU A 253 -0.89 1.17 -9.07
C LEU A 253 -0.75 0.38 -10.38
N ILE A 254 0.12 -0.62 -10.43
CA ILE A 254 0.32 -1.44 -11.64
C ILE A 254 0.06 -2.93 -11.39
N PHE A 255 -0.12 -3.29 -10.13
CA PHE A 255 -0.33 -4.66 -9.72
C PHE A 255 -1.14 -4.74 -8.42
N LYS A 256 -1.98 -5.77 -8.34
CA LYS A 256 -2.69 -6.14 -7.12
C LYS A 256 -2.93 -7.64 -7.02
N ALA A 257 -3.09 -8.16 -5.81
CA ALA A 257 -3.41 -9.55 -5.58
C ALA A 257 -4.28 -9.74 -4.34
N GLU A 258 -5.00 -10.86 -4.35
CA GLU A 258 -5.90 -11.31 -3.28
C GLU A 258 -5.58 -12.77 -2.95
N GLU A 259 -5.54 -13.09 -1.66
CA GLU A 259 -5.06 -14.36 -1.13
C GLU A 259 -6.08 -14.93 -0.13
N LYS A 260 -6.65 -16.08 -0.46
CA LYS A 260 -7.65 -16.75 0.38
C LYS A 260 -7.08 -18.04 1.00
N GLN A 261 -7.60 -18.38 2.17
CA GLN A 261 -7.17 -19.57 2.89
C GLN A 261 -7.65 -20.87 2.23
N PHE A 262 -8.87 -20.89 1.70
CA PHE A 262 -9.49 -22.11 1.16
C PHE A 262 -9.57 -22.07 -0.36
N ALA A 263 -9.24 -23.19 -1.02
CA ALA A 263 -9.30 -23.31 -2.47
C ALA A 263 -10.70 -23.04 -3.07
N SER A 264 -11.77 -23.28 -2.29
CA SER A 264 -13.16 -22.95 -2.68
C SER A 264 -13.36 -21.47 -2.98
N ASP A 265 -12.53 -20.61 -2.40
CA ASP A 265 -12.73 -19.16 -2.40
C ASP A 265 -11.94 -18.49 -3.54
N LYS A 266 -11.35 -19.27 -4.46
CA LYS A 266 -10.60 -18.72 -5.61
C LYS A 266 -11.45 -17.77 -6.46
N ALA A 267 -12.70 -18.15 -6.74
CA ALA A 267 -13.60 -17.32 -7.53
C ALA A 267 -13.95 -16.02 -6.78
N GLU A 268 -14.09 -16.08 -5.45
CA GLU A 268 -14.29 -14.91 -4.61
C GLU A 268 -13.07 -13.97 -4.64
N ALA A 269 -11.86 -14.51 -4.52
CA ALA A 269 -10.61 -13.75 -4.62
C ALA A 269 -10.50 -12.97 -5.96
N GLU A 270 -10.88 -13.62 -7.06
CA GLU A 270 -10.91 -12.98 -8.38
C GLU A 270 -11.99 -11.90 -8.48
N GLN A 271 -13.19 -12.18 -7.98
CA GLN A 271 -14.30 -11.23 -8.02
C GLN A 271 -14.00 -9.99 -7.17
N GLU A 272 -13.41 -10.16 -5.98
CA GLU A 272 -12.97 -9.03 -5.16
C GLU A 272 -11.95 -8.15 -5.87
N LEU A 273 -11.04 -8.75 -6.63
CA LEU A 273 -10.10 -7.97 -7.45
C LEU A 273 -10.82 -7.22 -8.57
N LEU A 274 -11.91 -7.71 -9.12
CA LEU A 274 -12.68 -6.95 -10.11
C LEU A 274 -13.52 -5.85 -9.45
N ASP A 275 -14.16 -6.14 -8.32
CA ASP A 275 -15.01 -5.19 -7.58
C ASP A 275 -14.19 -4.02 -6.99
N LYS A 276 -12.95 -4.29 -6.56
CA LYS A 276 -12.00 -3.26 -6.08
C LYS A 276 -11.43 -2.40 -7.22
N MET A 277 -11.86 -2.59 -8.47
CA MET A 277 -11.57 -1.66 -9.56
C MET A 277 -12.74 -0.71 -9.73
N GLU A 278 -12.55 0.54 -9.34
CA GLU A 278 -13.38 1.63 -9.85
C GLU A 278 -12.48 2.56 -10.68
N PHE A 279 -13.00 2.88 -11.86
CA PHE A 279 -12.65 3.93 -12.82
C PHE A 279 -11.17 4.22 -13.18
N TRP A 280 -10.90 3.95 -14.46
CA TRP A 280 -9.60 3.98 -15.12
C TRP A 280 -9.45 5.20 -16.04
N ASN A 281 -8.99 6.31 -15.49
CA ASN A 281 -8.81 7.55 -16.26
C ASN A 281 -7.34 7.84 -16.61
N ARG A 282 -7.13 8.69 -17.63
CA ARG A 282 -5.81 9.09 -18.12
C ARG A 282 -4.99 9.92 -17.12
N ALA A 283 -5.63 10.59 -16.17
CA ALA A 283 -4.93 11.36 -15.15
C ALA A 283 -4.31 10.45 -14.07
N THR A 284 -4.97 9.34 -13.72
CA THR A 284 -4.49 8.38 -12.71
C THR A 284 -3.55 7.34 -13.30
N TYR A 285 -3.88 6.79 -14.47
CA TYR A 285 -3.17 5.63 -15.07
C TYR A 285 -2.45 5.96 -16.39
N GLY A 286 -2.54 7.19 -16.90
CA GLY A 286 -1.86 7.56 -18.14
C GLY A 286 -2.37 6.76 -19.34
N ARG A 287 -1.45 6.10 -20.04
CA ARG A 287 -1.70 5.21 -21.18
C ARG A 287 -1.53 3.72 -20.83
N VAL A 288 -1.51 3.37 -19.55
CA VAL A 288 -1.41 1.97 -19.10
C VAL A 288 -2.63 1.18 -19.61
N PRO A 289 -2.42 0.09 -20.37
CA PRO A 289 -3.53 -0.66 -21.00
C PRO A 289 -4.15 -1.73 -20.10
N TYR A 290 -3.39 -2.22 -19.12
CA TYR A 290 -3.83 -3.23 -18.16
C TYR A 290 -3.04 -3.11 -16.83
N ILE A 291 -3.62 -3.69 -15.78
CA ILE A 291 -3.04 -3.86 -14.45
C ILE A 291 -2.87 -5.36 -14.29
N LEU A 292 -1.68 -5.78 -13.90
CA LEU A 292 -1.38 -7.19 -13.67
C LEU A 292 -1.92 -7.61 -12.31
N SER A 293 -2.27 -8.88 -12.14
CA SER A 293 -2.79 -9.38 -10.87
C SER A 293 -2.54 -10.88 -10.70
N TYR A 294 -2.64 -11.37 -9.47
CA TYR A 294 -2.94 -12.78 -9.23
C TYR A 294 -4.05 -12.94 -8.19
N ALA A 295 -4.75 -14.06 -8.29
CA ALA A 295 -5.56 -14.57 -7.20
C ALA A 295 -4.89 -15.86 -6.71
N ALA A 296 -4.78 -15.99 -5.39
CA ALA A 296 -4.32 -17.20 -4.74
C ALA A 296 -5.39 -17.71 -3.77
N ALA A 297 -5.56 -19.02 -3.73
CA ALA A 297 -6.46 -19.69 -2.80
C ALA A 297 -5.85 -21.02 -2.40
N GLU A 298 -5.42 -21.14 -1.14
CA GLU A 298 -4.68 -22.30 -0.63
C GLU A 298 -3.43 -22.63 -1.48
N ASN A 299 -3.45 -23.68 -2.30
CA ASN A 299 -2.31 -24.04 -3.16
C ASN A 299 -2.49 -23.62 -4.62
N LEU A 300 -3.61 -22.97 -4.95
CA LEU A 300 -3.91 -22.58 -6.32
C LEU A 300 -3.50 -21.12 -6.53
N VAL A 301 -2.73 -20.86 -7.59
CA VAL A 301 -2.35 -19.50 -8.01
C VAL A 301 -2.68 -19.33 -9.48
N GLN A 302 -3.26 -18.19 -9.85
CA GLN A 302 -3.44 -17.81 -11.24
C GLN A 302 -3.16 -16.33 -11.44
N PHE A 303 -2.32 -16.01 -12.43
CA PHE A 303 -2.07 -14.65 -12.88
C PHE A 303 -3.08 -14.23 -13.94
N PHE A 304 -3.48 -12.97 -13.90
CA PHE A 304 -4.34 -12.35 -14.88
C PHE A 304 -4.02 -10.87 -15.06
N ALA A 305 -4.66 -10.25 -16.05
CA ALA A 305 -4.61 -8.83 -16.31
C ALA A 305 -6.04 -8.29 -16.32
N ILE A 306 -6.23 -7.13 -15.70
CA ILE A 306 -7.48 -6.38 -15.79
C ILE A 306 -7.26 -5.25 -16.77
N THR A 307 -8.05 -5.23 -17.84
CA THR A 307 -7.97 -4.20 -18.89
C THR A 307 -8.73 -2.93 -18.49
N LYS A 308 -8.48 -1.84 -19.22
CA LYS A 308 -9.23 -0.57 -19.04
C LYS A 308 -10.75 -0.75 -19.16
N ASP A 309 -11.20 -1.65 -20.01
CA ASP A 309 -12.62 -1.95 -20.22
C ASP A 309 -13.16 -2.95 -19.18
N MET A 310 -12.44 -3.12 -18.06
CA MET A 310 -12.81 -3.97 -16.93
C MET A 310 -12.88 -5.47 -17.25
N ASN A 311 -12.32 -5.89 -18.39
CA ASN A 311 -12.23 -7.30 -18.74
C ASN A 311 -11.03 -7.95 -18.04
N LYS A 312 -11.27 -9.11 -17.43
CA LYS A 312 -10.24 -10.04 -16.95
C LYS A 312 -9.69 -10.84 -18.13
N ILE A 313 -8.37 -10.92 -18.23
CA ILE A 313 -7.65 -11.74 -19.21
C ILE A 313 -6.70 -12.65 -18.45
N ASP A 314 -6.83 -13.96 -18.63
CA ASP A 314 -5.95 -14.93 -17.99
C ASP A 314 -4.54 -14.84 -18.58
N VAL A 315 -3.54 -14.64 -17.70
CA VAL A 315 -2.12 -14.50 -18.05
C VAL A 315 -1.35 -15.78 -17.72
N SER A 316 -1.95 -16.69 -16.96
CA SER A 316 -1.42 -18.02 -16.72
C SER A 316 -2.53 -19.07 -16.66
N ASP A 317 -2.13 -20.33 -16.75
CA ASP A 317 -2.98 -21.42 -16.25
C ASP A 317 -3.08 -21.34 -14.71
N VAL A 318 -3.98 -22.12 -14.13
CA VAL A 318 -4.03 -22.30 -12.68
C VAL A 318 -2.89 -23.24 -12.27
N TYR A 319 -1.97 -22.74 -11.46
CA TYR A 319 -0.84 -23.50 -10.95
C TYR A 319 -1.16 -24.05 -9.56
N ASP A 320 -0.97 -25.36 -9.38
CA ASP A 320 -1.05 -26.03 -8.09
C ASP A 320 0.35 -26.09 -7.46
N LEU A 321 0.54 -25.30 -6.40
CA LEU A 321 1.81 -25.23 -5.70
C LEU A 321 2.17 -26.56 -5.01
N GLN A 322 1.22 -27.45 -4.66
CA GLN A 322 1.59 -28.75 -4.06
C GLN A 322 2.32 -29.69 -5.02
N ARG A 323 2.21 -29.46 -6.33
CA ARG A 323 2.70 -30.37 -7.36
C ARG A 323 3.69 -29.64 -8.25
N PHE A 324 4.92 -30.13 -8.30
CA PHE A 324 5.84 -29.67 -9.33
C PHE A 324 5.26 -30.04 -10.72
N PRO A 325 5.18 -29.10 -11.68
CA PRO A 325 5.92 -27.84 -11.76
C PRO A 325 5.13 -26.56 -11.43
N GLY A 326 4.05 -26.62 -10.64
CA GLY A 326 3.22 -25.43 -10.34
C GLY A 326 4.00 -24.27 -9.70
N GLU A 327 4.83 -24.54 -8.69
CA GLU A 327 5.70 -23.51 -8.09
C GLU A 327 6.72 -22.97 -9.09
N PHE A 328 7.31 -23.86 -9.89
CA PHE A 328 8.25 -23.50 -10.94
C PHE A 328 7.62 -22.54 -11.95
N MET A 329 6.42 -22.86 -12.43
CA MET A 329 5.70 -22.02 -13.39
C MET A 329 5.21 -20.72 -12.77
N THR A 330 4.90 -20.71 -11.47
CA THR A 330 4.55 -19.48 -10.73
C THR A 330 5.76 -18.55 -10.64
N LEU A 331 6.94 -19.07 -10.28
CA LEU A 331 8.18 -18.29 -10.23
C LEU A 331 8.56 -17.75 -11.62
N VAL A 332 8.47 -18.58 -12.66
CA VAL A 332 8.75 -18.17 -14.05
C VAL A 332 7.82 -17.05 -14.49
N SER A 333 6.52 -17.20 -14.26
CA SER A 333 5.51 -16.20 -14.60
C SER A 333 5.77 -14.90 -13.86
N SER A 334 6.04 -14.97 -12.54
CA SER A 334 6.39 -13.82 -11.71
C SER A 334 7.60 -13.03 -12.26
N LEU A 335 8.67 -13.72 -12.66
CA LEU A 335 9.87 -13.10 -13.25
C LEU A 335 9.58 -12.42 -14.60
N ASN A 336 8.78 -13.05 -15.47
CA ASN A 336 8.39 -12.45 -16.75
C ASN A 336 7.42 -11.27 -16.58
N LEU A 337 6.49 -11.35 -15.62
CA LEU A 337 5.59 -10.25 -15.27
C LEU A 337 6.35 -9.04 -14.77
N PHE A 338 7.44 -9.22 -14.00
CA PHE A 338 8.29 -8.09 -13.58
C PHE A 338 8.85 -7.32 -14.78
N ARG A 339 9.23 -8.00 -15.87
CA ARG A 339 9.71 -7.36 -17.12
C ARG A 339 8.60 -6.54 -17.80
N ILE A 340 7.35 -7.02 -17.75
CA ILE A 340 6.19 -6.26 -18.23
C ILE A 340 5.99 -5.01 -17.38
N ILE A 341 6.05 -5.14 -16.04
CA ILE A 341 5.92 -4.01 -15.11
C ILE A 341 6.95 -2.92 -15.40
N VAL A 342 8.22 -3.29 -15.58
CA VAL A 342 9.29 -2.37 -15.96
C VAL A 342 8.95 -1.62 -17.26
N THR A 343 8.33 -2.31 -18.23
CA THR A 343 7.92 -1.73 -19.52
C THR A 343 6.77 -0.73 -19.38
N LEU A 344 5.86 -0.94 -18.41
CA LEU A 344 4.74 -0.03 -18.15
C LEU A 344 5.18 1.39 -17.75
N LYS A 345 6.43 1.58 -17.29
CA LYS A 345 6.97 2.89 -16.90
C LYS A 345 6.77 3.97 -17.97
N SER A 346 6.93 3.63 -19.25
CA SER A 346 6.79 4.57 -20.38
C SER A 346 5.33 4.94 -20.71
N TYR A 347 4.38 4.31 -20.05
CA TYR A 347 2.94 4.48 -20.23
C TYR A 347 2.28 5.19 -19.05
N LEU A 348 3.02 5.42 -17.96
CA LEU A 348 2.54 6.15 -16.79
C LEU A 348 2.24 7.63 -17.12
N PRO A 349 1.37 8.30 -16.36
CA PRO A 349 1.15 9.74 -16.49
C PRO A 349 2.44 10.54 -16.21
N GLU A 350 2.62 11.66 -16.91
CA GLU A 350 3.78 12.55 -16.76
C GLU A 350 3.82 13.27 -15.40
N ARG A 351 2.65 13.43 -14.76
CA ARG A 351 2.53 14.00 -13.42
C ARG A 351 2.46 12.87 -12.40
N SER A 352 3.05 13.07 -11.22
CA SER A 352 2.91 12.14 -10.09
C SER A 352 1.42 11.88 -9.84
N ALA A 353 0.96 10.67 -10.18
CA ALA A 353 -0.37 10.22 -9.78
C ALA A 353 -0.46 10.22 -8.25
N MET A 354 -1.65 10.49 -7.70
CA MET A 354 -1.88 10.20 -6.29
C MET A 354 -1.94 8.68 -6.14
N PRO A 355 -1.02 8.06 -5.39
CA PRO A 355 -0.97 6.61 -5.27
C PRO A 355 -2.22 6.07 -4.56
N MET A 356 -3.01 5.29 -5.28
CA MET A 356 -4.16 4.55 -4.74
C MET A 356 -3.69 3.68 -3.56
N TYR A 357 -4.45 3.66 -2.48
CA TYR A 357 -4.17 2.95 -1.23
C TYR A 357 -2.91 3.37 -0.44
N LYS A 358 -2.21 4.42 -0.85
CA LYS A 358 -1.08 4.94 -0.06
C LYS A 358 -1.55 6.03 0.91
N GLU A 359 -1.22 5.86 2.19
CA GLU A 359 -1.44 6.89 3.19
C GLU A 359 -0.60 8.14 2.90
N MET A 360 -1.27 9.29 2.76
CA MET A 360 -0.65 10.60 2.67
C MET A 360 -0.81 11.32 4.01
N ARG A 361 0.28 11.48 4.75
CA ARG A 361 0.29 12.25 6.01
C ARG A 361 0.25 13.74 5.71
N ARG A 362 -0.66 14.43 6.37
CA ARG A 362 -0.83 15.90 6.33
C ARG A 362 -0.52 16.49 7.70
N LYS A 363 -0.62 17.81 7.82
CA LYS A 363 -0.51 18.51 9.11
C LYS A 363 -1.64 18.07 10.07
N ASN A 364 -1.54 18.43 11.35
CA ASN A 364 -2.59 18.23 12.35
C ASN A 364 -3.06 16.76 12.51
N ASN A 365 -2.12 15.81 12.38
CA ASN A 365 -2.39 14.37 12.50
C ASN A 365 -3.44 13.83 11.51
N THR A 366 -3.68 14.54 10.41
CA THR A 366 -4.56 14.10 9.34
C THR A 366 -3.83 13.13 8.41
N VAL A 367 -4.50 12.04 8.06
CA VAL A 367 -4.07 11.06 7.06
C VAL A 367 -5.14 11.01 5.97
N VAL A 368 -4.70 11.03 4.72
CA VAL A 368 -5.59 10.93 3.56
C VAL A 368 -5.17 9.74 2.71
N THR A 369 -6.11 8.86 2.40
CA THR A 369 -5.86 7.65 1.60
C THR A 369 -6.85 7.60 0.45
N LEU A 370 -6.35 7.56 -0.78
CA LEU A 370 -7.18 7.37 -1.97
C LEU A 370 -7.66 5.91 -2.01
N LEU A 371 -8.94 5.65 -1.76
CA LEU A 371 -9.48 4.27 -1.70
C LEU A 371 -9.90 3.77 -3.07
N SER A 372 -10.47 4.65 -3.88
CA SER A 372 -10.75 4.43 -5.29
C SER A 372 -10.49 5.73 -6.05
N ASP A 373 -10.78 5.78 -7.35
CA ASP A 373 -10.74 7.03 -8.10
C ASP A 373 -11.91 7.99 -7.73
N THR A 374 -12.96 7.48 -7.07
CA THR A 374 -14.16 8.23 -6.67
C THR A 374 -14.20 8.53 -5.18
N THR A 375 -13.42 7.79 -4.37
CA THR A 375 -13.45 7.89 -2.91
C THR A 375 -12.09 8.10 -2.25
N VAL A 376 -12.08 8.95 -1.22
CA VAL A 376 -10.92 9.25 -0.39
C VAL A 376 -11.29 9.06 1.08
N LEU A 377 -10.51 8.28 1.82
CA LEU A 377 -10.60 8.24 3.27
C LEU A 377 -9.78 9.38 3.88
N LYS A 378 -10.44 10.23 4.67
CA LYS A 378 -9.78 11.20 5.56
C LYS A 378 -9.87 10.68 6.99
N GLU A 379 -8.74 10.60 7.66
CA GLU A 379 -8.64 10.25 9.08
C GLU A 379 -7.95 11.38 9.84
N ILE A 380 -8.43 11.71 11.05
CA ILE A 380 -7.79 12.65 11.95
C ILE A 380 -7.52 11.93 13.27
N ARG A 381 -6.24 11.75 13.60
CA ARG A 381 -5.85 11.15 14.88
C ARG A 381 -5.83 12.25 15.95
N LYS A 382 -6.27 11.92 17.17
CA LYS A 382 -6.50 12.92 18.22
C LYS A 382 -7.46 13.99 17.73
N PHE A 383 -8.58 13.54 17.18
CA PHE A 383 -9.69 14.43 16.85
C PHE A 383 -10.15 15.05 18.17
N ASP A 384 -9.81 16.33 18.35
CA ASP A 384 -10.06 17.08 19.56
C ASP A 384 -11.57 17.14 19.87
N GLU A 385 -11.91 17.43 21.13
CA GLU A 385 -13.30 17.57 21.61
C GLU A 385 -13.99 18.88 21.14
N TYR A 386 -13.35 19.66 20.26
CA TYR A 386 -13.83 21.00 19.87
C TYR A 386 -14.89 21.02 18.77
N ILE A 387 -15.19 19.86 18.17
CA ILE A 387 -16.16 19.73 17.09
C ILE A 387 -17.34 18.94 17.61
N ASP A 388 -18.51 19.56 17.58
CA ASP A 388 -19.77 18.90 17.87
C ASP A 388 -20.02 17.84 16.78
N PHE A 389 -19.71 16.59 17.10
CA PHE A 389 -19.78 15.49 16.15
C PHE A 389 -21.19 15.26 15.60
N ASP A 390 -22.23 15.56 16.39
CA ASP A 390 -23.61 15.44 15.91
C ASP A 390 -23.94 16.57 14.94
N THR A 391 -23.44 17.79 15.18
CA THR A 391 -23.50 18.86 14.17
C THR A 391 -22.73 18.46 12.89
N LEU A 392 -21.57 17.80 13.01
CA LEU A 392 -20.81 17.35 11.84
C LEU A 392 -21.56 16.28 11.03
N LYS A 393 -22.27 15.35 11.67
CA LYS A 393 -23.17 14.41 10.97
C LYS A 393 -24.25 15.15 10.21
N GLU A 394 -24.93 16.10 10.86
CA GLU A 394 -25.98 16.92 10.25
C GLU A 394 -25.46 17.69 9.03
N VAL A 395 -24.21 18.18 9.08
CA VAL A 395 -23.55 18.81 7.94
C VAL A 395 -23.43 17.85 6.76
N TYR A 396 -22.90 16.64 6.96
CA TYR A 396 -22.76 15.64 5.91
C TYR A 396 -24.11 15.13 5.37
N GLU A 397 -25.13 15.01 6.23
CA GLU A 397 -26.50 14.71 5.82
C GLU A 397 -27.10 15.82 4.95
N THR A 398 -26.84 17.09 5.32
CA THR A 398 -27.36 18.26 4.60
C THR A 398 -26.80 18.40 3.20
N ILE A 399 -25.50 18.10 3.02
CA ILE A 399 -24.81 18.22 1.72
C ILE A 399 -24.82 16.93 0.90
N ASN A 400 -25.49 15.87 1.38
CA ASN A 400 -25.49 14.58 0.72
C ASN A 400 -25.93 14.72 -0.75
N SER A 401 -25.15 14.15 -1.67
CA SER A 401 -25.37 14.22 -3.13
C SER A 401 -25.38 15.64 -3.72
N SER A 402 -24.85 16.63 -3.01
CA SER A 402 -24.77 18.00 -3.50
C SER A 402 -23.76 18.13 -4.64
N PRO A 403 -24.12 18.75 -5.78
CA PRO A 403 -23.18 18.96 -6.89
C PRO A 403 -22.14 20.05 -6.62
N PHE A 404 -22.24 20.74 -5.48
CA PHE A 404 -21.39 21.87 -5.09
C PHE A 404 -20.51 21.59 -3.86
N CYS A 405 -20.62 20.39 -3.27
CA CYS A 405 -19.93 20.02 -2.05
C CYS A 405 -19.26 18.65 -2.22
N VAL A 406 -18.10 18.46 -1.62
CA VAL A 406 -17.54 17.13 -1.38
C VAL A 406 -18.33 16.52 -0.24
N TYR A 407 -18.96 15.36 -0.43
CA TYR A 407 -19.84 14.76 0.56
C TYR A 407 -19.35 13.36 0.95
N SER A 408 -20.08 12.70 1.85
CA SER A 408 -19.80 11.34 2.27
C SER A 408 -21.05 10.47 2.06
N ILE A 409 -20.86 9.28 1.49
CA ILE A 409 -21.94 8.30 1.30
C ILE A 409 -22.33 7.65 2.63
N GLU A 410 -21.34 7.37 3.48
CA GLU A 410 -21.54 6.65 4.74
C GLU A 410 -21.58 7.58 5.98
N GLY A 411 -21.37 8.88 5.78
CA GLY A 411 -21.22 9.85 6.85
C GLY A 411 -19.87 9.74 7.61
N PRO A 412 -19.63 10.65 8.57
CA PRO A 412 -18.46 10.62 9.43
C PRO A 412 -18.60 9.59 10.55
N LYS A 413 -17.47 9.01 11.00
CA LYS A 413 -17.41 7.96 12.03
C LYS A 413 -16.38 8.32 13.12
N LEU A 414 -16.71 7.99 14.37
CA LEU A 414 -15.78 8.02 15.51
C LEU A 414 -15.38 6.60 15.91
N GLY A 415 -14.07 6.36 15.96
CA GLY A 415 -13.47 5.12 16.45
C GLY A 415 -13.04 5.21 17.91
N LYS A 416 -13.03 4.06 18.61
CA LYS A 416 -12.45 3.92 19.95
C LYS A 416 -10.91 4.05 19.90
N LYS A 417 -10.31 4.41 21.04
CA LYS A 417 -8.83 4.50 21.22
C LYS A 417 -8.15 3.20 20.74
N ARG A 418 -7.13 3.33 19.88
CA ARG A 418 -6.41 2.17 19.31
C ARG A 418 -5.45 1.54 20.33
N LYS A 419 -4.92 2.32 21.29
CA LYS A 419 -4.07 1.85 22.41
C LYS A 419 -4.42 2.56 23.72
N ILE A 420 -4.12 1.92 24.86
CA ILE A 420 -4.27 2.50 26.21
C ILE A 420 -3.48 3.82 26.35
N SER A 421 -2.36 3.96 25.63
CA SER A 421 -1.51 5.15 25.61
C SER A 421 -2.00 6.27 24.67
N ASP A 422 -3.02 6.03 23.83
CA ASP A 422 -3.51 7.05 22.91
C ASP A 422 -4.43 8.04 23.65
N THR A 423 -4.02 9.30 23.62
CA THR A 423 -4.84 10.44 24.07
C THR A 423 -5.66 10.95 22.88
N GLY A 424 -6.99 10.86 22.94
CA GLY A 424 -7.92 11.46 21.95
C GLY A 424 -8.77 10.46 21.16
N THR A 425 -9.90 10.94 20.62
CA THR A 425 -10.82 10.22 19.73
C THR A 425 -10.24 10.08 18.31
N HIS A 426 -10.61 9.02 17.59
CA HIS A 426 -10.22 8.82 16.19
C HIS A 426 -11.40 9.20 15.28
N TYR A 427 -11.21 10.15 14.38
CA TYR A 427 -12.21 10.53 13.39
C TYR A 427 -11.86 9.95 12.02
N SER A 428 -12.88 9.49 11.29
CA SER A 428 -12.74 9.02 9.90
C SER A 428 -13.97 9.34 9.07
N VAL A 429 -13.77 9.74 7.82
CA VAL A 429 -14.85 9.96 6.83
C VAL A 429 -14.39 9.53 5.44
N VAL A 430 -15.27 8.84 4.69
CA VAL A 430 -15.04 8.51 3.28
C VAL A 430 -15.70 9.58 2.42
N LEU A 431 -14.90 10.32 1.66
CA LEU A 431 -15.31 11.48 0.89
C LEU A 431 -15.41 11.14 -0.60
N THR A 432 -16.38 11.74 -1.28
CA THR A 432 -16.57 11.66 -2.73
C THR A 432 -17.07 13.01 -3.27
N PRO A 433 -16.72 13.40 -4.52
CA PRO A 433 -15.76 12.75 -5.41
C PRO A 433 -14.30 13.08 -5.09
N VAL A 434 -13.34 12.40 -5.72
CA VAL A 434 -11.91 12.72 -5.60
C VAL A 434 -11.60 13.99 -6.37
N CYS A 435 -11.27 15.05 -5.63
CA CYS A 435 -10.99 16.35 -6.18
C CYS A 435 -9.50 16.69 -6.13
N TYR A 436 -9.09 17.73 -6.86
CA TYR A 436 -7.73 18.25 -6.86
C TYR A 436 -7.68 19.75 -6.59
N HIS A 437 -6.56 20.22 -6.04
CA HIS A 437 -6.37 21.64 -5.78
C HIS A 437 -6.15 22.41 -7.09
N ARG A 438 -6.87 23.52 -7.26
CA ARG A 438 -6.75 24.41 -8.41
C ARG A 438 -7.09 25.83 -7.97
N ARG A 439 -6.52 26.84 -8.63
CA ARG A 439 -6.94 28.24 -8.51
C ARG A 439 -7.60 28.72 -9.81
N PRO A 440 -8.60 29.60 -9.76
CA PRO A 440 -9.16 30.24 -10.95
C PRO A 440 -8.08 31.00 -11.71
N LYS A 441 -8.09 30.89 -13.03
CA LYS A 441 -7.11 31.55 -13.90
C LYS A 441 -7.59 32.87 -14.51
N ASN A 442 -8.89 33.11 -14.48
CA ASN A 442 -9.54 34.28 -15.06
C ASN A 442 -10.85 34.57 -14.32
N GLU A 443 -11.46 35.70 -14.65
CA GLU A 443 -12.72 36.15 -14.04
C GLU A 443 -13.84 35.14 -14.20
N ASN A 444 -13.97 34.50 -15.37
CA ASN A 444 -15.06 33.55 -15.61
C ASN A 444 -14.94 32.31 -14.72
N GLU A 445 -13.74 31.73 -14.62
CA GLU A 445 -13.48 30.63 -13.69
C GLU A 445 -13.74 31.03 -12.24
N LEU A 446 -13.35 32.26 -11.85
CA LEU A 446 -13.61 32.77 -10.50
C LEU A 446 -15.10 32.90 -10.25
N ARG A 447 -15.86 33.47 -11.19
CA ARG A 447 -17.32 33.60 -11.09
C ARG A 447 -18.00 32.25 -10.92
N ILE A 448 -17.61 31.25 -11.71
CA ILE A 448 -18.14 29.88 -11.61
C ILE A 448 -17.78 29.26 -10.25
N ALA A 449 -16.53 29.43 -9.79
CA ALA A 449 -16.08 28.92 -8.50
C ALA A 449 -16.85 29.54 -7.31
N ILE A 450 -16.97 30.87 -7.28
CA ILE A 450 -17.68 31.59 -6.22
C ILE A 450 -19.18 31.25 -6.25
N THR A 451 -19.77 31.11 -7.45
CA THR A 451 -21.16 30.66 -7.60
C THR A 451 -21.36 29.29 -6.97
N ALA A 452 -20.46 28.34 -7.21
CA ALA A 452 -20.53 27.01 -6.61
C ALA A 452 -20.40 27.06 -5.08
N VAL A 453 -19.45 27.84 -4.55
CA VAL A 453 -19.29 28.04 -3.10
C VAL A 453 -20.56 28.61 -2.47
N LEU A 454 -21.14 29.67 -3.05
CA LEU A 454 -22.37 30.28 -2.54
C LEU A 454 -23.56 29.30 -2.58
N LYS A 455 -23.69 28.48 -3.62
CA LYS A 455 -24.73 27.44 -3.70
C LYS A 455 -24.54 26.33 -2.67
N GLY A 456 -23.30 25.90 -2.43
CA GLY A 456 -22.98 24.94 -1.36
C GLY A 456 -23.26 25.51 0.03
N LEU A 457 -22.87 26.76 0.28
CA LEU A 457 -23.18 27.48 1.52
C LEU A 457 -24.68 27.65 1.73
N ASN A 458 -25.46 27.96 0.68
CA ASN A 458 -26.90 28.14 0.82
C ASN A 458 -27.60 26.87 1.37
N GLN A 459 -27.13 25.69 0.97
CA GLN A 459 -27.64 24.42 1.52
C GLN A 459 -27.40 24.31 3.03
N LEU A 460 -26.18 24.58 3.49
CA LEU A 460 -25.85 24.60 4.92
C LEU A 460 -26.66 25.67 5.67
N HIS A 461 -26.67 26.88 5.13
CA HIS A 461 -27.32 28.04 5.74
C HIS A 461 -28.84 27.83 5.88
N SER A 462 -29.48 27.12 4.95
CA SER A 462 -30.90 26.77 5.03
C SER A 462 -31.25 25.91 6.25
N ARG A 463 -30.29 25.15 6.79
CA ARG A 463 -30.41 24.34 8.02
C ARG A 463 -29.83 25.02 9.26
N GLY A 464 -29.46 26.29 9.16
CA GLY A 464 -28.82 27.02 10.26
C GLY A 464 -27.40 26.56 10.56
N LEU A 465 -26.71 25.95 9.59
CA LEU A 465 -25.32 25.53 9.67
C LEU A 465 -24.40 26.55 9.01
N VAL A 466 -23.16 26.67 9.48
CA VAL A 466 -22.09 27.52 8.94
C VAL A 466 -20.81 26.72 8.78
N HIS A 467 -19.98 27.09 7.81
CA HIS A 467 -18.76 26.35 7.47
C HIS A 467 -17.53 26.77 8.28
N ARG A 468 -17.36 28.08 8.55
CA ARG A 468 -16.28 28.66 9.38
C ARG A 468 -14.84 28.57 8.88
N ASP A 469 -14.58 27.93 7.73
CA ASP A 469 -13.23 27.82 7.15
C ASP A 469 -13.26 27.92 5.61
N ILE A 470 -13.92 28.96 5.09
CA ILE A 470 -13.96 29.21 3.64
C ILE A 470 -12.63 29.83 3.18
N ARG A 471 -11.89 29.06 2.38
CA ARG A 471 -10.59 29.42 1.81
C ARG A 471 -10.32 28.55 0.59
N TRP A 472 -9.42 28.99 -0.28
CA TRP A 472 -9.10 28.27 -1.51
C TRP A 472 -8.54 26.86 -1.33
N ASP A 473 -7.92 26.55 -0.17
CA ASP A 473 -7.48 25.17 0.11
C ASP A 473 -8.67 24.21 0.33
N ASN A 474 -9.82 24.76 0.70
CA ASN A 474 -11.07 24.04 0.96
C ASN A 474 -12.05 24.15 -0.21
N ILE A 475 -11.59 24.65 -1.37
CA ILE A 475 -12.35 24.72 -2.62
C ILE A 475 -11.60 23.91 -3.65
N LEU A 476 -12.16 22.76 -4.01
CA LEU A 476 -11.50 21.75 -4.82
C LEU A 476 -12.13 21.68 -6.22
N ALA A 477 -11.34 21.29 -7.21
CA ALA A 477 -11.80 21.09 -8.58
C ALA A 477 -12.11 19.61 -8.83
N TYR A 478 -13.21 19.35 -9.53
CA TYR A 478 -13.61 18.04 -10.03
C TYR A 478 -14.12 18.20 -11.45
N GLU A 479 -13.45 17.57 -12.43
CA GLU A 479 -13.71 17.81 -13.86
C GLU A 479 -13.68 19.32 -14.18
N ASN A 480 -14.81 19.87 -14.65
CA ASN A 480 -15.03 21.29 -14.94
C ASN A 480 -15.85 22.02 -13.85
N ARG A 481 -15.95 21.44 -12.65
CA ARG A 481 -16.73 21.95 -11.51
C ARG A 481 -15.83 22.32 -10.33
N TRP A 482 -16.39 23.11 -9.42
CA TRP A 482 -15.79 23.53 -8.16
C TRP A 482 -16.68 23.07 -7.01
N LEU A 483 -16.06 22.46 -5.99
CA LEU A 483 -16.76 21.88 -4.85
C LEU A 483 -16.15 22.43 -3.55
N LEU A 484 -17.02 22.77 -2.59
CA LEU A 484 -16.64 23.11 -1.23
C LEU A 484 -16.26 21.84 -0.44
N ALA A 485 -15.31 21.91 0.49
CA ALA A 485 -14.81 20.78 1.27
C ALA A 485 -14.30 21.20 2.66
N ASP A 486 -13.90 20.23 3.49
CA ASP A 486 -13.32 20.45 4.84
C ASP A 486 -14.31 21.04 5.87
N TYR A 487 -15.27 20.22 6.29
CA TYR A 487 -16.39 20.61 7.14
C TYR A 487 -16.11 20.46 8.63
N GLU A 488 -14.92 20.04 9.00
CA GLU A 488 -14.56 19.75 10.38
C GLU A 488 -14.63 21.02 11.27
N HIS A 489 -14.57 22.22 10.70
CA HIS A 489 -14.80 23.47 11.44
C HIS A 489 -16.25 23.94 11.47
N ALA A 490 -17.17 23.23 10.81
CA ALA A 490 -18.57 23.63 10.69
C ALA A 490 -19.28 23.64 12.06
N GLY A 491 -20.37 24.42 12.15
CA GLY A 491 -21.14 24.53 13.38
C GLY A 491 -22.52 25.14 13.15
N ARG A 492 -23.31 25.25 14.23
CA ARG A 492 -24.58 25.97 14.18
C ARG A 492 -24.37 27.49 14.18
N CYS A 493 -25.26 28.20 13.47
CA CYS A 493 -25.38 29.64 13.53
C CYS A 493 -25.57 30.13 14.96
N GLU A 494 -25.08 31.33 15.25
CA GLU A 494 -25.33 32.11 16.49
C GLU A 494 -24.83 31.46 17.79
N LYS A 495 -24.33 30.22 17.73
CA LYS A 495 -23.58 29.62 18.83
C LYS A 495 -22.22 30.30 18.91
N LYS A 496 -21.92 30.90 20.07
CA LYS A 496 -20.60 31.50 20.33
C LYS A 496 -19.51 30.44 20.12
N PRO A 497 -18.56 30.66 19.21
CA PRO A 497 -17.50 29.71 18.96
C PRO A 497 -16.57 29.62 20.19
N LEU A 498 -16.01 28.44 20.44
CA LEU A 498 -15.14 28.19 21.61
C LEU A 498 -13.83 28.99 21.54
N PHE A 499 -13.39 29.32 20.33
CA PHE A 499 -12.24 30.15 20.03
C PHE A 499 -12.54 31.02 18.80
N LEU A 500 -11.82 32.13 18.66
CA LEU A 500 -11.89 33.01 17.49
C LEU A 500 -10.65 32.77 16.63
N LEU A 501 -10.84 32.66 15.32
CA LEU A 501 -9.74 32.61 14.37
C LEU A 501 -9.49 34.00 13.79
N ASP A 502 -8.21 34.37 13.61
CA ASP A 502 -7.79 35.71 13.18
C ASP A 502 -8.34 36.12 11.80
N ASN A 503 -8.71 35.14 10.97
CA ASN A 503 -9.25 35.37 9.63
C ASN A 503 -10.76 35.59 9.61
N TRP A 504 -11.47 35.46 10.73
CA TRP A 504 -12.92 35.63 10.80
C TRP A 504 -13.36 37.09 10.71
N ALA A 505 -14.64 37.29 10.40
CA ALA A 505 -15.25 38.61 10.43
C ALA A 505 -15.17 39.20 11.86
N PRO A 506 -14.95 40.52 12.03
CA PRO A 506 -14.97 41.15 13.35
C PRO A 506 -16.25 40.88 14.14
N SER A 507 -17.40 40.74 13.46
CA SER A 507 -18.68 40.43 14.09
C SER A 507 -18.73 39.06 14.78
N ALA A 508 -17.85 38.12 14.40
CA ALA A 508 -17.86 36.75 14.93
C ALA A 508 -17.63 36.69 16.44
N SER A 509 -17.04 37.73 17.05
CA SER A 509 -16.90 37.86 18.50
C SER A 509 -18.25 37.89 19.24
N ASN A 510 -19.30 38.35 18.56
CA ASN A 510 -20.66 38.48 19.10
C ASN A 510 -21.53 37.25 18.80
N GLY A 511 -20.97 36.24 18.13
CA GLY A 511 -21.69 35.08 17.60
C GLY A 511 -21.35 34.88 16.13
N TYR A 512 -21.13 33.63 15.72
CA TYR A 512 -20.82 33.31 14.33
C TYR A 512 -22.11 33.03 13.55
N ASP A 513 -22.44 33.88 12.58
CA ASP A 513 -23.63 33.75 11.73
C ASP A 513 -23.29 33.48 10.25
N LYS A 514 -24.31 33.38 9.40
CA LYS A 514 -24.19 33.15 7.95
C LYS A 514 -23.35 34.24 7.25
N ARG A 515 -23.44 35.49 7.72
CA ARG A 515 -22.71 36.62 7.14
C ARG A 515 -21.21 36.53 7.42
N CYS A 516 -20.81 35.80 8.47
CA CYS A 516 -19.40 35.51 8.73
C CYS A 516 -18.80 34.57 7.66
N ASP A 517 -19.57 33.59 7.16
CA ASP A 517 -19.12 32.78 6.01
C ASP A 517 -19.04 33.63 4.72
N LEU A 518 -20.02 34.51 4.50
CA LEU A 518 -20.01 35.43 3.34
C LEU A 518 -18.81 36.38 3.37
N TYR A 519 -18.40 36.86 4.55
CA TYR A 519 -17.16 37.62 4.72
C TYR A 519 -15.95 36.83 4.21
N LEU A 520 -15.84 35.54 4.57
CA LEU A 520 -14.76 34.67 4.11
C LEU A 520 -14.83 34.42 2.58
N VAL A 521 -16.04 34.35 1.99
CA VAL A 521 -16.19 34.34 0.52
C VAL A 521 -15.63 35.62 -0.09
N GLY A 522 -15.90 36.79 0.50
CA GLY A 522 -15.33 38.06 0.08
C GLY A 522 -13.80 38.10 0.12
N ARG A 523 -13.20 37.41 1.10
CA ARG A 523 -11.73 37.26 1.22
C ARG A 523 -11.11 36.42 0.10
N LEU A 524 -11.87 35.54 -0.58
CA LEU A 524 -11.35 34.74 -1.70
C LEU A 524 -10.89 35.60 -2.87
N PHE A 525 -11.46 36.79 -3.03
CA PHE A 525 -11.11 37.75 -4.08
C PHE A 525 -9.73 38.39 -3.86
N ASP A 526 -9.24 38.46 -2.62
CA ASP A 526 -7.97 39.12 -2.29
C ASP A 526 -6.75 38.33 -2.80
N ASP A 527 -6.91 37.03 -3.08
CA ASP A 527 -5.83 36.09 -3.43
C ASP A 527 -5.89 35.67 -4.91
N MET A 528 -6.14 36.62 -5.82
CA MET A 528 -6.21 36.40 -7.26
C MET A 528 -4.94 36.86 -7.98
N ARG A 529 -4.49 36.07 -8.97
CA ARG A 529 -3.30 36.34 -9.79
C ARG A 529 -3.59 37.12 -11.08
N PHE A 530 -4.78 37.67 -11.19
CA PHE A 530 -5.24 38.47 -12.31
C PHE A 530 -6.01 39.67 -11.78
N GLU A 531 -6.10 40.73 -12.58
CA GLU A 531 -6.78 41.95 -12.18
C GLU A 531 -8.30 41.73 -12.08
N LEU A 532 -8.89 42.15 -10.96
CA LEU A 532 -10.32 42.03 -10.74
C LEU A 532 -11.07 43.19 -11.41
N PRO A 533 -12.10 42.90 -12.24
CA PRO A 533 -12.96 43.93 -12.78
C PRO A 533 -13.75 44.66 -11.68
N THR A 534 -14.25 45.85 -12.02
CA THR A 534 -14.94 46.75 -11.08
C THR A 534 -16.09 46.06 -10.36
N GLU A 535 -16.90 45.29 -11.10
CA GLU A 535 -18.05 44.59 -10.53
C GLU A 535 -17.67 43.47 -9.55
N ALA A 536 -16.58 42.75 -9.84
CA ALA A 536 -16.02 41.76 -8.92
C ALA A 536 -15.52 42.42 -7.62
N ARG A 537 -14.88 43.59 -7.74
CA ARG A 537 -14.41 44.36 -6.56
C ARG A 537 -15.55 44.89 -5.71
N LYS A 538 -16.65 45.34 -6.32
CA LYS A 538 -17.85 45.79 -5.60
C LYS A 538 -18.46 44.67 -4.77
N ILE A 539 -18.76 43.50 -5.38
CA ILE A 539 -19.35 42.38 -4.64
C ILE A 539 -18.42 41.88 -3.53
N ALA A 540 -17.11 41.81 -3.77
CA ALA A 540 -16.13 41.46 -2.75
C ALA A 540 -16.16 42.42 -1.55
N LYS A 541 -16.36 43.72 -1.79
CA LYS A 541 -16.49 44.73 -0.74
C LYS A 541 -17.79 44.54 0.06
N LEU A 542 -18.93 44.33 -0.62
CA LEU A 542 -20.22 44.08 0.05
C LEU A 542 -20.17 42.85 0.97
N LEU A 543 -19.54 41.77 0.49
CA LEU A 543 -19.30 40.55 1.27
C LEU A 543 -18.41 40.82 2.49
N LYS A 544 -17.27 41.50 2.32
CA LYS A 544 -16.33 41.83 3.40
C LYS A 544 -16.88 42.85 4.42
N ASN A 545 -17.83 43.68 4.02
CA ASN A 545 -18.52 44.60 4.92
C ASN A 545 -19.75 43.96 5.58
N GLN A 546 -20.08 42.71 5.24
CA GLN A 546 -21.27 41.99 5.73
C GLN A 546 -22.59 42.73 5.45
N GLU A 547 -22.66 43.41 4.29
CA GLU A 547 -23.84 44.17 3.85
C GLU A 547 -24.93 43.28 3.23
N LEU A 548 -24.57 42.04 2.84
CA LEU A 548 -25.48 41.04 2.29
C LEU A 548 -25.96 40.08 3.38
N GLN A 549 -27.26 39.77 3.42
CA GLN A 549 -27.87 39.00 4.50
C GLN A 549 -27.72 37.50 4.29
N ASN A 550 -27.73 37.04 3.04
CA ASN A 550 -27.68 35.61 2.70
C ASN A 550 -26.99 35.35 1.34
N CYS A 551 -26.83 34.07 0.99
CA CYS A 551 -26.19 33.66 -0.26
C CYS A 551 -26.97 34.09 -1.51
N ASP A 552 -28.30 34.14 -1.45
CA ASP A 552 -29.15 34.53 -2.58
C ASP A 552 -29.03 36.03 -2.89
N ASP A 553 -28.86 36.88 -1.87
CA ASP A 553 -28.55 38.30 -2.06
C ASP A 553 -27.24 38.47 -2.86
N ALA A 554 -26.22 37.68 -2.54
CA ALA A 554 -24.95 37.69 -3.24
C ALA A 554 -25.09 37.20 -4.70
N LEU A 555 -25.78 36.08 -4.90
CA LEU A 555 -26.03 35.52 -6.24
C LEU A 555 -26.87 36.44 -7.14
N ASN A 556 -27.66 37.34 -6.56
CA ASN A 556 -28.44 38.34 -7.28
C ASN A 556 -27.64 39.57 -7.73
N HIS A 557 -26.39 39.73 -7.30
CA HIS A 557 -25.54 40.84 -7.70
C HIS A 557 -25.22 40.82 -9.21
N GLU A 558 -25.09 42.00 -9.82
CA GLU A 558 -24.88 42.18 -11.27
C GLU A 558 -23.69 41.37 -11.83
N TRP A 559 -22.62 41.25 -11.04
CA TRP A 559 -21.45 40.45 -11.40
C TRP A 559 -21.76 38.99 -11.76
N PHE A 560 -22.75 38.36 -11.10
CA PHE A 560 -23.15 36.98 -11.39
C PHE A 560 -24.12 36.86 -12.56
N ARG A 561 -24.89 37.93 -12.86
CA ARG A 561 -25.90 37.95 -13.94
C ARG A 561 -25.29 38.11 -15.33
N SER A 562 -24.03 38.51 -15.43
CA SER A 562 -23.30 38.79 -16.68
C SER A 562 -23.04 37.59 -17.61
N VAL A 563 -23.65 36.42 -17.39
CA VAL A 563 -23.41 35.17 -18.15
C VAL A 563 -24.59 34.80 -19.07
N GLY A 564 -25.41 35.77 -19.45
CA GLY A 564 -26.38 35.61 -20.55
C GLY A 564 -25.82 36.25 -21.82
N ASN A 565 -25.39 35.42 -22.78
CA ASN A 565 -24.87 35.73 -24.13
C ASN A 565 -23.35 35.54 -24.31
N ALA A 566 -22.89 34.29 -24.35
CA ALA A 566 -21.72 33.86 -25.12
C ALA A 566 -21.85 32.38 -25.46
#